data_AF-A0A225VKM2-F1
#
_entry.id   AF-A0A225VKM2-F1
#
_cell.length_a   1.000
_cell.length_b   1.000
_cell.length_c   1.000
_cell.angle_alpha   90.00
_cell.angle_beta   90.00
_cell.angle_gamma   90.00
#
_symmetry.space_group_name_H-M   'P 1'
#
loop_
_entity.id
_entity.type
_entity.pdbx_description
1 polymer ?
#
loop_
_entity_poly.entity_id
_entity_poly.type
_entity_poly.pdbx_seq_one_letter_code
_entity_poly.pdbx_strand_id
1 'polypeptide(L)'
;MASRGWERDEDVARNDTGASTTAVNEEPSTQDNEEGTGNAAAPVITQKRKRNILRESHLVSAEGFKKVHRTFPYQVSADVTGREAQALASLVKMYKQWAFDLYPSLNFEDFADRAETLSKGHQVQALMTELREKERLKSLKKRQDESESEGEEAML
;
A
#
# COMPACT_ATOMS: atom_id res chain seq x y z
N MET A 1 -8.02 32.79 -9.70
CA MET A 1 -6.56 32.75 -9.47
C MET A 1 -6.36 32.66 -7.96
N ALA A 2 -5.99 31.48 -7.44
CA ALA A 2 -5.74 31.29 -6.02
C ALA A 2 -4.27 30.91 -5.85
N SER A 3 -3.57 31.72 -5.06
CA SER A 3 -2.13 31.80 -4.94
C SER A 3 -1.54 30.66 -4.09
N ARG A 4 -0.31 30.31 -4.45
CA ARG A 4 0.59 29.33 -3.84
C ARG A 4 0.86 29.70 -2.37
N GLY A 5 0.72 28.74 -1.46
CA GLY A 5 1.01 28.89 -0.03
C GLY A 5 2.00 27.84 0.45
N TRP A 6 3.23 27.86 -0.08
CA TRP A 6 4.34 27.02 0.36
C TRP A 6 5.55 27.90 0.60
N GLU A 7 5.53 28.64 1.70
CA GLU A 7 6.66 29.40 2.19
C GLU A 7 6.48 29.62 3.70
N ARG A 8 7.21 28.85 4.50
CA ARG A 8 7.72 29.34 5.78
C ARG A 8 8.96 28.56 6.17
N ASP A 9 10.00 29.35 6.35
CA ASP A 9 11.39 29.05 6.62
C ASP A 9 11.67 28.20 7.84
N GLU A 10 12.86 27.61 7.75
CA GLU A 10 13.61 26.94 8.78
C GLU A 10 14.02 27.95 9.87
N ASP A 11 13.89 27.57 11.15
CA ASP A 11 14.71 28.19 12.19
C ASP A 11 15.10 27.16 13.26
N VAL A 12 16.42 27.11 13.43
CA VAL A 12 17.20 26.27 14.32
C VAL A 12 17.13 26.82 15.75
N ALA A 13 16.83 25.98 16.73
CA ALA A 13 17.29 26.21 18.11
C ALA A 13 17.44 24.90 18.88
N ARG A 14 18.70 24.47 19.00
CA ARG A 14 19.21 23.55 20.03
C ARG A 14 19.03 24.19 21.40
N ASN A 15 18.54 23.46 22.39
CA ASN A 15 18.88 23.75 23.79
C ASN A 15 19.11 22.45 24.55
N ASP A 16 20.36 22.27 24.97
CA ASP A 16 20.90 21.20 25.79
C ASP A 16 21.33 21.84 27.10
N THR A 17 20.64 21.55 28.20
CA THR A 17 21.08 21.89 29.56
C THR A 17 20.52 20.87 30.53
N GLY A 18 21.42 20.10 31.15
CA GLY A 18 21.11 19.10 32.15
C GLY A 18 21.09 19.61 33.59
N ALA A 19 20.91 18.62 34.47
CA ALA A 19 21.35 18.52 35.86
C ALA A 19 20.55 19.20 37.01
N SER A 20 19.81 18.33 37.74
CA SER A 20 20.09 17.91 39.14
C SER A 20 19.42 18.61 40.36
N THR A 21 19.04 17.75 41.33
CA THR A 21 18.76 17.96 42.78
C THR A 21 17.39 18.60 43.14
N THR A 22 16.62 18.25 44.20
CA THR A 22 16.86 17.59 45.50
C THR A 22 15.53 17.16 46.15
N ALA A 23 15.56 16.18 47.06
CA ALA A 23 14.53 15.80 48.06
C ALA A 23 14.26 16.96 49.08
N VAL A 24 13.24 17.02 49.97
CA VAL A 24 12.64 16.08 50.95
C VAL A 24 11.41 16.75 51.64
N ASN A 25 10.47 15.95 52.19
CA ASN A 25 9.56 16.17 53.36
C ASN A 25 8.58 17.38 53.37
N GLU A 26 7.36 17.39 53.94
CA GLU A 26 6.78 16.69 55.11
C GLU A 26 5.23 16.78 55.10
N GLU A 27 4.56 15.85 55.79
CA GLU A 27 3.10 15.76 56.03
C GLU A 27 2.53 16.92 56.88
N PRO A 28 1.19 17.04 56.97
CA PRO A 28 0.55 16.55 58.21
C PRO A 28 -0.77 15.76 58.02
N SER A 29 -0.94 14.78 58.92
CA SER A 29 -2.16 14.03 59.30
C SER A 29 -3.33 14.99 59.66
N THR A 30 -4.63 14.68 59.62
CA THR A 30 -5.41 13.51 60.07
C THR A 30 -6.86 13.73 59.59
N GLN A 31 -7.63 12.68 59.29
CA GLN A 31 -8.96 12.39 59.89
C GLN A 31 -9.81 11.48 58.99
N ASP A 32 -10.07 10.29 59.53
CA ASP A 32 -10.95 9.23 59.07
C ASP A 32 -12.34 9.70 58.66
N ASN A 33 -12.86 9.11 57.58
CA ASN A 33 -14.28 8.80 57.49
C ASN A 33 -14.50 7.56 56.62
N GLU A 34 -15.17 6.57 57.20
CA GLU A 34 -15.41 5.24 56.66
C GLU A 34 -16.58 5.21 55.65
N GLU A 35 -16.61 4.08 54.93
CA GLU A 35 -17.73 3.45 54.22
C GLU A 35 -18.18 3.99 52.85
N GLY A 36 -17.93 3.15 51.84
CA GLY A 36 -18.88 2.95 50.75
C GLY A 36 -18.26 2.84 49.37
N THR A 37 -18.47 1.69 48.73
CA THR A 37 -18.41 1.48 47.27
C THR A 37 -17.05 1.08 46.67
N GLY A 38 -16.95 -0.19 46.25
CA GLY A 38 -15.82 -0.63 45.44
C GLY A 38 -15.87 -2.09 45.00
N ASN A 39 -16.96 -2.57 44.39
CA ASN A 39 -16.96 -3.91 43.80
C ASN A 39 -16.39 -3.88 42.37
N ALA A 40 -15.09 -4.15 42.28
CA ALA A 40 -14.36 -4.80 41.19
C ALA A 40 -14.68 -4.40 39.74
N ALA A 41 -14.00 -3.35 39.24
CA ALA A 41 -13.82 -3.16 37.81
C ALA A 41 -12.93 -4.28 37.24
N ALA A 42 -13.56 -5.20 36.50
CA ALA A 42 -12.87 -6.25 35.75
C ALA A 42 -11.84 -5.63 34.77
N PRO A 43 -10.65 -6.23 34.59
CA PRO A 43 -9.65 -5.71 33.68
C PRO A 43 -10.16 -5.84 32.23
N VAL A 44 -10.48 -4.72 31.60
CA VAL A 44 -10.77 -4.64 30.17
C VAL A 44 -9.48 -4.96 29.44
N ILE A 45 -9.32 -6.22 28.99
CA ILE A 45 -8.24 -6.61 28.09
C ILE A 45 -8.50 -5.91 26.76
N THR A 46 -7.95 -4.72 26.59
CA THR A 46 -7.91 -4.04 25.29
C THR A 46 -7.00 -4.85 24.39
N GLN A 47 -7.59 -5.74 23.58
CA GLN A 47 -6.88 -6.48 22.56
C GLN A 47 -6.20 -5.47 21.64
N LYS A 48 -4.86 -5.38 21.70
CA LYS A 48 -4.06 -4.55 20.82
C LYS A 48 -4.44 -4.90 19.39
N ARG A 49 -5.09 -3.97 18.67
CA ARG A 49 -5.48 -4.15 17.27
C ARG A 49 -4.25 -4.65 16.54
N LYS A 50 -4.33 -5.84 15.94
CA LYS A 50 -3.25 -6.38 15.12
C LYS A 50 -2.95 -5.30 14.09
N ARG A 51 -1.72 -4.78 14.13
CA ARG A 51 -1.20 -3.87 13.12
C ARG A 51 -1.45 -4.54 11.76
N ASN A 52 -2.43 -4.03 11.02
CA ASN A 52 -2.61 -4.44 9.63
C ASN A 52 -1.30 -4.01 8.97
N ILE A 53 -0.56 -4.96 8.39
CA ILE A 53 0.67 -4.68 7.66
C ILE A 53 0.49 -5.33 6.31
N LEU A 54 0.81 -4.60 5.24
CA LEU A 54 0.87 -5.17 3.90
C LEU A 54 1.91 -6.31 3.89
N ARG A 55 1.48 -7.49 3.45
CA ARG A 55 2.31 -8.71 3.38
C ARG A 55 2.33 -9.24 1.96
N GLU A 56 3.34 -10.04 1.64
CA GLU A 56 3.48 -10.76 0.37
C GLU A 56 2.21 -11.51 -0.04
N SER A 57 1.50 -12.10 0.94
CA SER A 57 0.24 -12.81 0.72
C SER A 57 -0.84 -11.95 0.03
N HIS A 58 -0.88 -10.65 0.30
CA HIS A 58 -1.83 -9.73 -0.34
C HIS A 58 -1.48 -9.53 -1.81
N LEU A 59 -0.18 -9.40 -2.13
CA LEU A 59 0.31 -9.22 -3.50
C LEU A 59 0.14 -10.48 -4.36
N VAL A 60 0.27 -11.66 -3.76
CA VAL A 60 0.10 -12.96 -4.44
C VAL A 60 -1.38 -13.36 -4.59
N SER A 61 -2.27 -12.73 -3.82
CA SER A 61 -3.71 -12.99 -3.86
C SER A 61 -4.32 -12.73 -5.24
N ALA A 62 -5.56 -13.21 -5.44
CA ALA A 62 -6.30 -12.98 -6.68
C ALA A 62 -6.48 -11.49 -6.98
N GLU A 63 -6.67 -10.67 -5.94
CA GLU A 63 -6.83 -9.21 -6.04
C GLU A 63 -5.50 -8.45 -6.14
N GLY A 64 -4.36 -9.13 -5.96
CA GLY A 64 -3.02 -8.59 -6.08
C GLY A 64 -2.55 -8.50 -7.54
N PHE A 65 -1.33 -8.95 -7.82
CA PHE A 65 -0.73 -8.82 -9.15
C PHE A 65 -1.49 -9.56 -10.26
N LYS A 66 -2.21 -10.64 -9.91
CA LYS A 66 -3.05 -11.38 -10.87
C LYS A 66 -4.18 -10.51 -11.43
N LYS A 67 -4.81 -9.66 -10.61
CA LYS A 67 -5.82 -8.69 -11.05
C LYS A 67 -5.22 -7.67 -12.00
N VAL A 68 -4.08 -7.08 -11.62
CA VAL A 68 -3.36 -6.09 -12.45
C VAL A 68 -3.05 -6.67 -13.83
N HIS A 69 -2.47 -7.87 -13.89
CA HIS A 69 -2.16 -8.56 -15.13
C HIS A 69 -3.40 -8.78 -16.03
N ARG A 70 -4.56 -9.09 -15.43
CA ARG A 70 -5.79 -9.35 -16.18
C ARG A 70 -6.47 -8.07 -16.67
N THR A 71 -6.50 -7.00 -15.88
CA THR A 71 -7.38 -5.86 -16.16
C THR A 71 -6.67 -4.66 -16.77
N PHE A 72 -5.42 -4.40 -16.39
CA PHE A 72 -4.75 -3.14 -16.73
C PHE A 72 -4.44 -3.01 -18.22
N PRO A 73 -3.89 -4.05 -18.91
CA PRO A 73 -3.53 -3.92 -20.32
C PRO A 73 -4.70 -3.45 -21.19
N TYR A 74 -5.90 -4.01 -20.98
CA TYR A 74 -7.08 -3.71 -21.79
C TYR A 74 -7.69 -2.33 -21.55
N GLN A 75 -7.34 -1.66 -20.45
CA GLN A 75 -7.91 -0.36 -20.08
C GLN A 75 -7.11 0.83 -20.63
N VAL A 76 -5.86 0.62 -21.05
CA VAL A 76 -4.96 1.67 -21.56
C VAL A 76 -4.41 1.42 -22.98
N SER A 77 -4.76 0.30 -23.61
CA SER A 77 -4.10 -0.21 -24.83
C SER A 77 -4.57 0.36 -26.18
N ALA A 78 -5.50 1.31 -26.22
CA ALA A 78 -6.29 1.57 -27.43
C ALA A 78 -5.83 2.75 -28.31
N ASP A 79 -4.53 3.06 -28.36
CA ASP A 79 -3.92 4.25 -28.99
C ASP A 79 -3.80 5.45 -28.03
N VAL A 80 -2.55 5.79 -27.75
CA VAL A 80 -2.15 6.80 -26.76
C VAL A 80 -1.58 8.06 -27.45
N THR A 81 -1.44 8.02 -28.76
CA THR A 81 -0.76 9.08 -29.52
C THR A 81 -1.51 10.41 -29.35
N GLY A 82 -0.79 11.46 -28.94
CA GLY A 82 -1.37 12.77 -28.65
C GLY A 82 -2.23 12.86 -27.37
N ARG A 83 -2.42 11.76 -26.62
CA ARG A 83 -3.15 11.72 -25.33
C ARG A 83 -2.34 11.10 -24.20
N GLU A 84 -1.02 11.06 -24.34
CA GLU A 84 -0.09 10.40 -23.41
C GLU A 84 -0.27 10.86 -21.96
N ALA A 85 -0.36 12.17 -21.72
CA ALA A 85 -0.57 12.71 -20.38
C ALA A 85 -1.91 12.24 -19.76
N GLN A 86 -2.98 12.17 -20.57
CA GLN A 86 -4.29 11.70 -20.12
C GLN A 86 -4.28 10.19 -19.83
N ALA A 87 -3.60 9.41 -20.66
CA ALA A 87 -3.46 7.98 -20.46
C ALA A 87 -2.59 7.66 -19.24
N LEU A 88 -1.49 8.40 -19.04
CA LEU A 88 -0.68 8.28 -17.83
C LEU A 88 -1.48 8.63 -16.58
N ALA A 89 -2.25 9.73 -16.60
CA ALA A 89 -3.13 10.10 -15.49
C ALA A 89 -4.17 8.99 -15.19
N SER A 90 -4.72 8.37 -16.23
CA SER A 90 -5.66 7.25 -16.10
C SER A 90 -5.00 6.00 -15.51
N LEU A 91 -3.79 5.66 -15.99
CA LEU A 91 -3.00 4.53 -15.49
C LEU A 91 -2.65 4.71 -14.01
N VAL A 92 -2.16 5.89 -13.61
CA VAL A 92 -1.85 6.20 -12.21
C VAL A 92 -3.11 6.12 -11.35
N LYS A 93 -4.25 6.63 -11.82
CA LYS A 93 -5.53 6.51 -11.11
C LYS A 93 -5.93 5.05 -10.89
N MET A 94 -5.75 4.19 -11.89
CA MET A 94 -6.02 2.77 -11.75
C MET A 94 -5.13 2.09 -10.72
N TYR A 95 -3.83 2.38 -10.72
CA TYR A 95 -2.92 1.84 -9.69
C TYR A 95 -3.27 2.33 -8.29
N LYS A 96 -3.66 3.61 -8.13
CA LYS A 96 -4.13 4.17 -6.86
C LYS A 96 -5.39 3.46 -6.36
N GLN A 97 -6.38 3.26 -7.23
CA GLN A 97 -7.59 2.55 -6.88
C GLN A 97 -7.30 1.09 -6.50
N TRP A 98 -6.46 0.41 -7.27
CA TRP A 98 -6.06 -0.96 -6.98
C TRP A 98 -5.34 -1.09 -5.63
N ALA A 99 -4.42 -0.17 -5.32
CA ALA A 99 -3.75 -0.15 -4.03
C ALA A 99 -4.73 0.07 -2.87
N PHE A 100 -5.71 0.95 -3.04
CA PHE A 100 -6.78 1.17 -2.07
C PHE A 100 -7.66 -0.07 -1.88
N ASP A 101 -8.07 -0.73 -2.98
CA ASP A 101 -8.85 -1.96 -2.94
C ASP A 101 -8.09 -3.08 -2.20
N LEU A 102 -6.78 -3.16 -2.42
CA LEU A 102 -5.94 -4.19 -1.80
C LEU A 102 -5.66 -3.90 -0.34
N TYR A 103 -5.44 -2.62 -0.01
CA TYR A 103 -5.06 -2.21 1.33
C TYR A 103 -5.38 -0.72 1.59
N PRO A 104 -6.59 -0.40 2.06
CA PRO A 104 -7.09 0.99 2.12
C PRO A 104 -6.45 1.83 3.23
N SER A 105 -5.74 1.21 4.18
CA SER A 105 -5.12 1.90 5.32
C SER A 105 -3.70 2.40 5.05
N LEU A 106 -3.23 2.37 3.80
CA LEU A 106 -1.91 2.84 3.42
C LEU A 106 -2.01 3.86 2.28
N ASN A 107 -1.20 4.92 2.35
CA ASN A 107 -1.07 5.85 1.24
C ASN A 107 -0.45 5.15 0.03
N PHE A 108 -0.75 5.63 -1.18
CA PHE A 108 -0.28 5.02 -2.42
C PHE A 108 1.26 5.00 -2.52
N GLU A 109 1.92 6.10 -2.15
CA GLU A 109 3.38 6.19 -2.21
C GLU A 109 4.03 5.16 -1.25
N ASP A 110 3.58 5.11 0.01
CA ASP A 110 4.06 4.12 0.98
C ASP A 110 3.72 2.68 0.55
N PHE A 111 2.58 2.49 -0.14
CA PHE A 111 2.20 1.20 -0.70
C PHE A 111 3.17 0.78 -1.80
N ALA A 112 3.57 1.70 -2.69
CA ALA A 112 4.51 1.42 -3.76
C ALA A 112 5.89 1.03 -3.19
N ASP A 113 6.41 1.76 -2.22
CA ASP A 113 7.69 1.46 -1.55
C ASP A 113 7.64 0.09 -0.84
N ARG A 114 6.55 -0.20 -0.13
CA ARG A 114 6.36 -1.52 0.49
C ARG A 114 6.21 -2.62 -0.55
N ALA A 115 5.49 -2.39 -1.64
CA ALA A 115 5.36 -3.35 -2.71
C ALA A 115 6.72 -3.65 -3.35
N GLU A 116 7.61 -2.65 -3.50
CA GLU A 116 8.98 -2.85 -3.98
C GLU A 116 9.76 -3.78 -3.04
N THR A 117 9.73 -3.52 -1.73
CA THR A 117 10.43 -4.37 -0.76
C THR A 117 9.87 -5.80 -0.72
N LEU A 118 8.55 -5.95 -0.72
CA LEU A 118 7.85 -7.24 -0.71
C LEU A 118 8.01 -8.01 -2.04
N SER A 119 8.26 -7.31 -3.14
CA SER A 119 8.47 -7.93 -4.45
C SER A 119 9.69 -8.85 -4.48
N LYS A 120 10.67 -8.61 -3.59
CA LYS A 120 11.88 -9.44 -3.45
C LYS A 120 11.60 -10.79 -2.77
N GLY A 121 10.41 -10.97 -2.19
CA GLY A 121 9.99 -12.22 -1.57
C GLY A 121 9.84 -13.35 -2.60
N HIS A 122 10.23 -14.57 -2.21
CA HIS A 122 10.27 -15.72 -3.14
C HIS A 122 8.89 -16.04 -3.74
N GLN A 123 7.81 -15.93 -2.95
CA GLN A 123 6.46 -16.19 -3.43
C GLN A 123 6.03 -15.19 -4.51
N VAL A 124 6.38 -13.92 -4.32
CA VAL A 124 6.07 -12.86 -5.28
C VAL A 124 6.90 -13.02 -6.54
N GLN A 125 8.20 -13.31 -6.41
CA GLN A 125 9.08 -13.58 -7.55
C GLN A 125 8.61 -14.78 -8.39
N ALA A 126 8.21 -15.88 -7.74
CA ALA A 126 7.67 -17.05 -8.43
C ALA A 126 6.41 -16.68 -9.24
N LEU A 127 5.49 -15.93 -8.63
CA LEU A 127 4.30 -15.43 -9.33
C LEU A 127 4.66 -14.51 -10.50
N MET A 128 5.61 -13.59 -10.33
CA MET A 128 6.05 -12.68 -11.41
C MET A 128 6.62 -13.46 -12.60
N THR A 129 7.43 -14.48 -12.35
CA THR A 129 7.97 -15.35 -13.41
C THR A 129 6.85 -16.08 -14.15
N GLU A 130 5.90 -16.67 -13.42
CA GLU A 130 4.74 -17.35 -14.00
C GLU A 130 3.91 -16.42 -14.89
N LEU A 131 3.64 -15.19 -14.43
CA LEU A 131 2.88 -14.20 -15.21
C LEU A 131 3.62 -13.77 -16.49
N ARG A 132 4.94 -13.55 -16.41
CA ARG A 132 5.76 -13.22 -17.59
C ARG A 132 5.80 -14.36 -18.59
N GLU A 133 5.92 -15.60 -18.12
CA GLU A 133 5.89 -16.78 -18.97
C GLU A 133 4.54 -16.94 -19.66
N LYS A 134 3.43 -16.72 -18.94
CA LYS A 134 2.08 -16.72 -19.52
C LYS A 134 1.94 -15.71 -20.65
N GLU A 135 2.43 -14.48 -20.49
CA GLU A 135 2.33 -13.48 -21.55
C GLU A 135 3.23 -13.81 -22.75
N ARG A 136 4.41 -14.40 -22.50
CA ARG A 136 5.29 -14.92 -23.57
C ARG A 136 4.59 -16.02 -24.38
N LEU A 137 3.97 -16.99 -23.71
CA LEU A 137 3.24 -18.09 -24.34
C LEU A 137 2.02 -17.59 -25.12
N LYS A 138 1.26 -16.64 -24.56
CA LYS A 138 0.14 -16.00 -25.25
C LYS A 138 0.57 -15.28 -26.52
N SER A 139 1.70 -14.58 -26.49
CA SER A 139 2.27 -13.91 -27.66
C SER A 139 2.75 -14.89 -28.74
N LEU A 140 3.26 -16.06 -28.34
CA LEU A 140 3.63 -17.13 -29.25
C LEU A 140 2.40 -17.76 -29.91
N LYS A 141 1.38 -18.08 -29.11
CA LYS A 141 0.14 -18.67 -29.59
C LYS A 141 -0.60 -17.74 -30.56
N LYS A 142 -0.68 -16.44 -30.24
CA LYS A 142 -1.27 -15.44 -31.13
C LYS A 142 -0.62 -15.43 -32.52
N ARG A 143 0.71 -15.48 -32.60
CA ARG A 143 1.44 -15.53 -33.88
C ARG A 143 1.18 -16.82 -34.66
N GLN A 144 1.04 -17.94 -33.97
CA GLN A 144 0.70 -19.21 -34.59
C GLN A 144 -0.73 -19.17 -35.18
N ASP A 145 -1.69 -18.68 -34.40
CA ASP A 145 -3.09 -18.57 -34.84
C ASP A 145 -3.23 -17.62 -36.05
N GLU A 146 -2.49 -16.51 -36.07
CA GLU A 146 -2.41 -15.60 -37.22
C GLU A 146 -1.86 -16.33 -38.46
N SER A 147 -0.77 -17.09 -38.33
CA SER A 147 -0.19 -17.85 -39.45
C SER A 147 -1.08 -19.00 -39.96
N GLU A 148 -1.84 -19.64 -39.07
CA GLU A 148 -2.81 -20.69 -39.45
C GLU A 148 -3.99 -20.06 -40.21
N SER A 149 -4.47 -18.89 -39.78
CA SER A 149 -5.55 -18.18 -40.47
C SER A 149 -5.16 -17.65 -41.87
N GLU A 150 -3.94 -17.13 -42.02
CA GLU A 150 -3.42 -16.67 -43.33
C GLU A 150 -3.21 -17.85 -44.30
N GLY A 151 -2.83 -19.02 -43.78
CA GLY A 151 -2.68 -20.24 -44.57
C GLY A 151 -4.01 -20.84 -45.04
N GLU A 152 -5.06 -20.76 -44.21
CA GLU A 152 -6.42 -21.18 -44.60
C GLU A 152 -7.06 -20.20 -45.59
N GLU A 153 -6.88 -18.89 -45.41
CA GLU A 153 -7.38 -17.87 -46.35
C GLU A 153 -6.72 -17.97 -47.73
N ALA A 154 -5.42 -18.33 -47.81
CA ALA A 154 -4.71 -18.53 -49.06
C ALA A 154 -5.10 -19.80 -49.84
N MET A 155 -5.89 -20.70 -49.24
CA MET A 155 -6.37 -21.95 -49.87
C MET A 155 -7.84 -21.88 -50.36
N LEU A 156 -8.52 -20.74 -50.17
CA LEU A 156 -9.87 -20.45 -50.67
C LEU A 156 -9.85 -19.58 -51.93
#